data_AF-A0A7J9Y1L3-F1
#
_entry.id   AF-A0A7J9Y1L3-F1
#
_cell.length_a   1.000
_cell.length_b   1.000
_cell.length_c   1.000
_cell.angle_alpha   90.00
_cell.angle_beta   90.00
_cell.angle_gamma   90.00
#
_symmetry.space_group_name_H-M   'P 1'
#
loop_
_entity.id
_entity.type
_entity.pdbx_description
1 polymer ?
#
loop_
_entity_poly.entity_id
_entity_poly.type
_entity_poly.pdbx_seq_one_letter_code
_entity_poly.pdbx_strand_id
1 'polypeptide(L)'
;MELLQGDAFDNLFRGCERTAFHLEVQDSYHTPEEAGPFWLFLEGKPDDFAWHQSWLRLVREATQAGKRITRARVVTVPHVDYTRWGLTVAPLNIDVGEAIRWLPRHLTTG
;
A
#
# COMPACT_ATOMS: atom_id res chain seq x y z
N MET A 1 -5.53 -4.48 20.06
CA MET A 1 -4.95 -4.37 18.70
C MET A 1 -4.22 -5.67 18.45
N GLU A 2 -4.71 -6.48 17.52
CA GLU A 2 -4.07 -7.74 17.14
C GLU A 2 -3.05 -7.45 16.03
N LEU A 3 -1.83 -8.00 16.14
CA LEU A 3 -0.80 -7.85 15.12
C LEU A 3 -0.87 -9.05 14.18
N LEU A 4 -1.24 -8.80 12.93
CA LEU A 4 -1.28 -9.81 11.87
C LEU A 4 -0.18 -9.50 10.85
N GLN A 5 0.47 -10.53 10.35
CA GLN A 5 1.54 -10.44 9.35
C GLN A 5 1.36 -11.52 8.28
N GLY A 6 1.94 -11.29 7.09
CA GLY A 6 1.93 -12.24 5.98
C GLY A 6 0.52 -12.73 5.64
N ASP A 7 0.38 -14.05 5.46
CA ASP A 7 -0.89 -14.68 5.05
C ASP A 7 -2.08 -14.35 5.95
N ALA A 8 -1.85 -14.16 7.26
CA ALA A 8 -2.93 -13.82 8.18
C ALA A 8 -3.51 -12.42 7.91
N PHE A 9 -2.66 -11.48 7.49
CA PHE A 9 -3.09 -10.15 7.05
C PHE A 9 -3.81 -10.23 5.69
N ASP A 10 -3.24 -10.95 4.73
CA ASP A 10 -3.83 -11.17 3.41
C ASP A 10 -5.23 -11.80 3.49
N ASN A 11 -5.43 -12.70 4.44
CA ASN A 11 -6.71 -13.36 4.68
C ASN A 11 -7.83 -12.40 5.09
N LEU A 12 -7.53 -11.23 5.68
CA LEU A 12 -8.54 -10.21 5.95
C LEU A 12 -9.16 -9.68 4.64
N PHE A 13 -8.34 -9.50 3.61
CA PHE A 13 -8.78 -9.02 2.31
C PHE A 13 -9.49 -10.13 1.53
N ARG A 14 -8.99 -11.38 1.62
CA ARG A 14 -9.65 -12.55 1.01
C ARG A 14 -11.01 -12.83 1.64
N GLY A 15 -11.13 -12.71 2.96
CA GLY A 15 -12.36 -12.96 3.72
C GLY A 15 -13.38 -11.80 3.66
N CYS A 16 -12.98 -10.62 3.19
CA CYS A 16 -13.89 -9.49 3.06
C CYS A 16 -15.05 -9.79 2.10
N GLU A 17 -16.29 -9.47 2.48
CA GLU A 17 -17.47 -9.71 1.64
C GLU A 17 -17.72 -8.58 0.61
N ARG A 18 -17.41 -7.33 0.96
CA ARG A 18 -17.78 -6.16 0.14
C ARG A 18 -16.71 -5.09 0.03
N THR A 19 -16.09 -4.70 1.13
CA THR A 19 -15.14 -3.57 1.16
C THR A 19 -14.08 -3.74 2.23
N ALA A 20 -12.81 -3.59 1.84
CA ALA A 20 -11.67 -3.61 2.73
C ALA A 20 -10.93 -2.27 2.65
N PHE A 21 -10.51 -1.76 3.81
CA PHE A 21 -9.73 -0.54 3.94
C PHE A 21 -8.35 -0.87 4.50
N HIS A 22 -7.30 -0.49 3.78
CA HIS A 22 -5.93 -0.51 4.25
C HIS A 22 -5.53 0.90 4.67
N LEU A 23 -5.42 1.14 5.98
CA LEU A 23 -5.08 2.45 6.53
C LEU A 23 -3.60 2.50 6.92
N GLU A 24 -2.86 3.39 6.29
CA GLU A 24 -1.46 3.66 6.56
C GLU A 24 -1.31 5.07 7.15
N VAL A 25 -0.73 5.20 8.34
CA VAL A 25 -0.61 6.48 9.07
C VAL A 25 0.81 6.89 9.40
N GLN A 26 1.77 5.98 9.24
CA GLN A 26 3.18 6.23 9.52
C GLN A 26 3.88 6.81 8.29
N ASP A 27 4.89 7.64 8.54
CA ASP A 27 5.68 8.24 7.45
C ASP A 27 6.63 7.24 6.78
N SER A 28 6.97 6.15 7.48
CA SER A 28 7.76 5.04 6.96
C SER A 28 7.37 3.73 7.65
N TYR A 29 7.33 2.64 6.90
CA TYR A 29 7.19 1.29 7.43
C TYR A 29 8.50 0.54 7.23
N HIS A 30 8.92 -0.23 8.25
CA HIS A 30 10.10 -1.09 8.17
C HIS A 30 9.68 -2.51 7.80
N THR A 31 9.25 -2.67 6.55
CA THR A 31 8.89 -3.96 5.97
C THR A 31 10.14 -4.55 5.30
N PRO A 32 10.62 -5.73 5.71
CA PRO A 32 11.86 -6.31 5.16
C PRO A 32 11.88 -6.42 3.63
N GLU A 33 10.74 -6.79 3.04
CA GLU A 33 10.56 -6.94 1.59
C GLU A 33 10.66 -5.60 0.84
N GLU A 34 10.33 -4.50 1.51
CA GLU A 34 10.35 -3.14 0.92
C GLU A 34 11.73 -2.48 1.02
N ALA A 35 12.63 -2.98 1.89
CA ALA A 35 13.91 -2.33 2.15
C ALA A 35 14.79 -2.23 0.89
N GLY A 36 14.94 -3.31 0.14
CA GLY A 36 15.72 -3.33 -1.11
C GLY A 36 15.14 -2.39 -2.19
N PRO A 37 13.86 -2.53 -2.57
CA PRO A 37 13.17 -1.64 -3.48
C PRO A 37 13.24 -0.16 -3.09
N PHE A 38 13.10 0.14 -1.80
CA PHE A 38 13.22 1.50 -1.28
C PHE A 38 14.63 2.06 -1.48
N TRP A 39 15.68 1.26 -1.24
CA TRP A 39 17.05 1.66 -1.53
C TRP A 39 17.30 1.92 -3.02
N LEU A 40 16.78 1.09 -3.92
CA LEU A 40 16.88 1.32 -5.36
C LEU A 40 16.26 2.67 -5.75
N PHE A 41 15.10 3.01 -5.19
CA PHE A 41 14.48 4.31 -5.40
C PHE A 41 15.34 5.47 -4.91
N LEU A 42 15.93 5.37 -3.72
CA LEU A 42 16.83 6.41 -3.18
C LEU A 42 18.07 6.63 -4.08
N GLU A 43 18.55 5.58 -4.74
CA GLU A 43 19.67 5.64 -5.68
C GLU A 43 19.25 6.01 -7.12
N GLY A 44 17.96 6.21 -7.38
CA GLY A 44 17.44 6.48 -8.73
C GLY A 44 17.57 5.29 -9.70
N LYS A 45 17.64 4.07 -9.17
CA LYS A 45 17.73 2.83 -9.94
C LYS A 45 16.35 2.23 -10.20
N PRO A 46 16.16 1.50 -11.31
CA PRO A 46 14.91 0.80 -11.58
C PRO A 46 14.68 -0.35 -10.59
N ASP A 47 13.41 -0.58 -10.26
CA ASP A 47 12.90 -1.72 -9.50
C ASP A 47 12.07 -2.62 -10.44
N ASP A 48 12.15 -3.94 -10.26
CA ASP A 48 11.36 -4.91 -11.03
C ASP A 48 9.98 -5.20 -10.41
N PHE A 49 9.74 -4.68 -9.20
CA PHE A 49 8.51 -4.83 -8.43
C PHE A 49 8.11 -6.29 -8.15
N ALA A 50 9.07 -7.23 -8.19
CA ALA A 50 8.80 -8.64 -7.92
C ALA A 50 8.26 -8.88 -6.50
N TRP A 51 8.77 -8.10 -5.54
CA TRP A 51 8.36 -8.10 -4.13
C TRP A 51 6.87 -7.75 -3.94
N HIS A 52 6.27 -6.98 -4.87
CA HIS A 52 4.91 -6.47 -4.75
C HIS A 52 3.87 -7.37 -5.45
N GLN A 53 4.30 -8.37 -6.22
CA GLN A 53 3.42 -9.16 -7.10
C GLN A 53 2.37 -9.98 -6.35
N SER A 54 2.67 -10.49 -5.15
CA SER A 54 1.71 -11.23 -4.33
C SER A 54 0.52 -10.36 -3.93
N TRP A 55 0.81 -9.14 -3.45
CA TRP A 55 -0.20 -8.14 -3.12
C TRP A 55 -1.04 -7.75 -4.34
N LEU A 56 -0.38 -7.45 -5.47
CA LEU A 56 -1.07 -7.08 -6.71
C LEU A 56 -2.03 -8.18 -7.19
N ARG A 57 -1.64 -9.46 -7.06
CA ARG A 57 -2.50 -10.60 -7.38
C ARG A 57 -3.71 -10.66 -6.46
N LEU A 58 -3.51 -10.53 -5.15
CA LEU A 58 -4.58 -10.54 -4.17
C LEU A 58 -5.60 -9.43 -4.43
N VAL A 59 -5.14 -8.20 -4.68
CA VAL A 59 -6.03 -7.09 -4.98
C VAL A 59 -6.79 -7.34 -6.28
N ARG A 60 -6.12 -7.81 -7.33
CA ARG A 60 -6.76 -8.15 -8.61
C ARG A 60 -7.86 -9.20 -8.44
N GLU A 61 -7.57 -10.27 -7.71
CA GLU A 61 -8.55 -11.34 -7.42
C GLU A 61 -9.77 -10.77 -6.68
N ALA A 62 -9.53 -9.95 -5.65
CA ALA A 62 -10.60 -9.35 -4.86
C ALA A 62 -11.46 -8.38 -5.67
N THR A 63 -10.85 -7.51 -6.48
CA THR A 63 -11.56 -6.51 -7.29
C THR A 63 -12.33 -7.15 -8.43
N GLN A 64 -11.79 -8.21 -9.06
CA GLN A 64 -12.50 -9.01 -10.06
C GLN A 64 -13.70 -9.76 -9.48
N ALA A 65 -13.64 -10.15 -8.20
CA ALA A 65 -14.76 -10.72 -7.46
C ALA A 65 -15.80 -9.67 -7.02
N GLY A 66 -15.70 -8.41 -7.47
CA GLY A 66 -16.63 -7.33 -7.15
C GLY A 66 -16.41 -6.65 -5.80
N LYS A 67 -15.31 -6.98 -5.09
CA LYS A 67 -14.96 -6.34 -3.81
C LYS A 67 -14.29 -4.99 -4.07
N ARG A 68 -14.42 -4.08 -3.11
CA ARG A 68 -13.74 -2.78 -3.13
C ARG A 68 -12.55 -2.78 -2.18
N ILE A 69 -11.35 -2.58 -2.71
CA ILE A 69 -10.13 -2.41 -1.91
C ILE A 69 -9.74 -0.94 -1.95
N THR A 70 -9.62 -0.31 -0.79
CA THR A 70 -9.23 1.10 -0.68
C THR A 70 -8.04 1.24 0.25
N ARG A 71 -7.02 1.95 -0.19
CA ARG A 71 -5.89 2.35 0.67
C ARG A 71 -5.99 3.84 0.98
N ALA A 72 -5.98 4.15 2.26
CA ALA A 72 -5.92 5.52 2.74
C ALA A 72 -4.57 5.76 3.42
N ARG A 73 -3.85 6.78 2.98
CA ARG A 73 -2.54 7.16 3.52
C ARG A 73 -2.64 8.53 4.18
N VAL A 74 -2.24 8.63 5.45
CA VAL A 74 -1.96 9.93 6.07
C VAL A 74 -0.50 10.28 5.79
N VAL A 75 -0.26 11.40 5.12
CA VAL A 75 1.07 11.78 4.62
C VAL A 75 1.56 13.10 5.18
N THR A 76 2.81 13.15 5.62
CA THR A 76 3.48 14.42 5.93
C THR A 76 3.74 15.23 4.65
N VAL A 77 3.59 16.55 4.74
CA VAL A 77 3.86 17.51 3.65
C VAL A 77 4.83 18.57 4.19
N PRO A 78 5.99 18.82 3.56
CA PRO A 78 6.49 18.17 2.34
C PRO A 78 6.73 16.66 2.51
N HIS A 79 6.57 15.91 1.42
CA HIS A 79 6.63 14.45 1.46
C HIS A 79 8.02 13.93 1.79
N VAL A 80 8.07 13.02 2.77
CA VAL A 80 9.26 12.22 3.07
C VAL A 80 9.53 11.21 1.95
N ASP A 81 10.76 10.69 1.86
CA ASP A 81 11.17 9.82 0.76
C ASP A 81 10.32 8.56 0.63
N TYR A 82 9.91 7.95 1.74
CA TYR A 82 9.01 6.79 1.71
C TYR A 82 7.65 7.13 1.10
N THR A 83 7.10 8.33 1.36
CA THR A 83 5.88 8.79 0.69
C THR A 83 6.11 9.01 -0.80
N ARG A 84 7.24 9.62 -1.19
CA ARG A 84 7.60 9.84 -2.59
C ARG A 84 7.75 8.52 -3.35
N TRP A 85 8.40 7.53 -2.74
CA TRP A 85 8.48 6.16 -3.25
C TRP A 85 7.09 5.50 -3.33
N GLY A 86 6.26 5.64 -2.29
CA GLY A 86 4.90 5.13 -2.29
C GLY A 86 4.03 5.71 -3.42
N LEU A 87 4.31 6.93 -3.89
CA LEU A 87 3.67 7.53 -5.07
C LEU A 87 4.14 6.89 -6.39
N THR A 88 5.38 6.40 -6.48
CA THR A 88 5.86 5.69 -7.69
C THR A 88 5.34 4.25 -7.76
N VAL A 89 5.05 3.63 -6.61
CA VAL A 89 4.46 2.29 -6.52
C VAL A 89 2.93 2.32 -6.71
N ALA A 90 2.27 3.43 -6.38
CA ALA A 90 0.81 3.56 -6.44
C ALA A 90 0.16 3.21 -7.80
N PRO A 91 0.72 3.56 -8.97
CA PRO A 91 0.15 3.20 -10.27
C PRO A 91 -0.08 1.68 -10.43
N LEU A 92 0.86 0.85 -9.99
CA LEU A 92 0.74 -0.62 -10.08
C LEU A 92 -0.47 -1.16 -9.30
N ASN A 93 -0.76 -0.56 -8.16
CA ASN A 93 -1.91 -0.91 -7.32
C ASN A 93 -3.23 -0.44 -7.95
N ILE A 94 -3.23 0.77 -8.52
CA ILE A 94 -4.38 1.33 -9.22
C ILE A 94 -4.75 0.46 -10.43
N ASP A 95 -3.74 -0.04 -11.17
CA ASP A 95 -3.93 -0.90 -12.34
C ASP A 95 -4.60 -2.25 -12.02
N VAL A 96 -4.51 -2.72 -10.77
CA VAL A 96 -5.21 -3.93 -10.28
C VAL A 96 -6.54 -3.63 -9.58
N GLY A 97 -6.96 -2.36 -9.59
CA GLY A 97 -8.25 -1.91 -9.06
C GLY A 97 -8.22 -1.41 -7.62
N GLU A 98 -7.05 -1.21 -7.00
CA GLU A 98 -6.96 -0.57 -5.68
C GLU A 98 -7.29 0.92 -5.78
N ALA A 99 -8.24 1.39 -4.96
CA ALA A 99 -8.49 2.83 -4.84
C ALA A 99 -7.54 3.44 -3.80
N ILE A 100 -6.59 4.27 -4.22
CA ILE A 100 -5.66 4.93 -3.29
C ILE A 100 -6.07 6.38 -3.05
N ARG A 101 -6.05 6.81 -1.78
CA ARG A 101 -6.33 8.18 -1.33
C ARG A 101 -5.25 8.64 -0.35
N TRP A 102 -4.87 9.91 -0.44
CA TRP A 102 -3.89 10.54 0.44
C TRP A 102 -4.54 11.70 1.18
N LEU A 103 -4.29 11.76 2.48
CA LEU A 103 -4.74 12.84 3.35
C LEU A 103 -3.50 13.52 3.94
N PRO A 104 -3.24 14.80 3.61
CA PRO A 104 -2.18 15.55 4.29
C PRO A 104 -2.38 15.52 5.81
N ARG A 105 -1.33 15.18 6.55
CA ARG A 105 -1.37 15.00 8.00
C ARG A 105 -1.89 16.22 8.75
N HIS A 106 -1.59 17.43 8.26
CA HIS A 106 -2.08 18.67 8.86
C HIS A 106 -3.59 18.90 8.69
N LEU A 107 -4.29 18.07 7.90
CA LEU A 107 -5.74 18.11 7.68
C LEU A 107 -6.48 16.99 8.44
N THR A 108 -5.80 16.19 9.26
CA THR A 108 -6.45 15.08 10.01
C THR A 108 -7.17 15.54 11.27
N THR A 109 -7.42 16.84 11.44
CA THR A 109 -8.10 17.38 12.63
C THR A 109 -9.52 16.84 12.72
N GLY A 110 -9.80 16.12 13.81
CA GLY A 110 -11.13 15.82 14.34
C GLY A 110 -11.26 16.36 15.75
#